data_AF-A0A527H0C8-F1
#
_entry.id   AF-A0A527H0C8-F1
#
_cell.length_a   1.000
_cell.length_b   1.000
_cell.length_c   1.000
_cell.angle_alpha   90.00
_cell.angle_beta   90.00
_cell.angle_gamma   90.00
#
_symmetry.space_group_name_H-M   'P 1'
#
loop_
_entity.id
_entity.type
_entity.pdbx_description
1 polymer ?
#
loop_
_entity_poly.entity_id
_entity_poly.type
_entity_poly.pdbx_seq_one_letter_code
_entity_poly.pdbx_strand_id
1 'polypeptide(L)' 'TPFFQAIRGGLVVSLYNQKEVWPIFGYEGESYSKGGYIARGFDDIEWL' A
#
# COMPACT_ATOMS: atom_id res chain seq x y z
N THR A 1 13.32 -10.57 -16.75
CA THR A 1 14.50 -9.78 -17.18
C THR A 1 14.54 -8.50 -16.37
N PRO A 2 15.71 -7.83 -16.24
CA PRO A 2 15.83 -6.57 -15.51
C PRO A 2 14.87 -5.48 -16.01
N PHE A 3 14.62 -5.42 -17.31
CA PHE A 3 13.68 -4.49 -17.93
C PHE A 3 12.24 -4.63 -17.38
N PHE A 4 11.67 -5.83 -17.38
CA PHE A 4 10.30 -6.03 -16.90
C PHE A 4 10.16 -5.82 -15.39
N GLN A 5 11.23 -6.03 -14.61
CA GLN A 5 11.25 -5.71 -13.18
C GLN A 5 11.17 -4.20 -12.96
N ALA A 6 11.90 -3.40 -13.73
CA ALA A 6 11.84 -1.94 -13.65
C ALA A 6 10.44 -1.40 -14.01
N ILE A 7 9.85 -1.91 -15.09
CA ILE A 7 8.47 -1.53 -15.48
C ILE A 7 7.47 -1.89 -14.38
N ARG A 8 7.53 -3.12 -13.85
CA ARG A 8 6.65 -3.53 -12.76
C ARG A 8 6.82 -2.66 -11.52
N GLY A 9 8.06 -2.39 -11.11
CA GLY A 9 8.35 -1.56 -9.93
C GLY A 9 7.76 -0.16 -10.05
N GLY A 10 7.99 0.50 -11.20
CA GLY A 10 7.40 1.81 -11.48
C GLY A 10 5.87 1.79 -11.47
N LEU A 11 5.26 0.80 -12.14
CA LEU A 11 3.81 0.66 -12.20
C LEU A 11 3.18 0.48 -10.82
N VAL A 12 3.75 -0.36 -9.96
CA VAL A 12 3.24 -0.59 -8.60
C VAL A 12 3.25 0.72 -7.80
N VAL A 13 4.38 1.43 -7.78
CA VAL A 13 4.48 2.70 -7.03
C VAL A 13 3.48 3.73 -7.56
N SER A 14 3.39 3.88 -8.88
CA SER A 14 2.46 4.82 -9.51
C SER A 14 0.99 4.47 -9.24
N LEU A 15 0.63 3.19 -9.24
CA LEU A 15 -0.76 2.75 -9.01
C LEU A 15 -1.22 3.08 -7.59
N TYR A 16 -0.39 2.86 -6.57
CA TYR A 16 -0.74 3.14 -5.18
C TYR A 16 -0.64 4.63 -4.81
N ASN A 17 0.13 5.44 -5.55
CA ASN A 17 0.24 6.89 -5.32
C ASN A 17 -0.89 7.73 -5.97
N GLN A 18 -1.82 7.10 -6.70
CA GLN A 18 -2.94 7.79 -7.35
C GLN A 18 -4.25 7.49 -6.61
N LYS A 19 -4.72 8.43 -5.76
CA LYS A 19 -5.92 8.20 -4.93
C LYS A 19 -7.21 7.97 -5.73
N GLU A 20 -7.29 8.57 -6.91
CA GLU A 20 -8.44 8.49 -7.81
C GLU A 20 -8.71 7.08 -8.33
N VAL A 21 -7.68 6.24 -8.44
CA VAL A 21 -7.83 4.87 -8.95
C VAL A 21 -8.15 3.85 -7.86
N TRP A 22 -7.99 4.19 -6.57
CA TRP A 22 -8.19 3.26 -5.46
C TRP A 22 -9.57 2.58 -5.46
N PRO A 23 -10.69 3.29 -5.71
CA PRO A 23 -12.00 2.66 -5.76
C PRO A 23 -12.16 1.66 -6.91
N ILE A 24 -11.36 1.81 -7.98
CA ILE A 24 -11.47 0.99 -9.19
C ILE A 24 -10.96 -0.44 -8.94
N PHE A 25 -9.88 -0.58 -8.16
CA PHE A 25 -9.27 -1.88 -7.85
C PHE A 25 -9.45 -2.31 -6.38
N GLY A 26 -10.34 -1.64 -5.65
CA GLY A 26 -10.74 -2.02 -4.30
C GLY A 26 -9.70 -1.74 -3.23
N TYR A 27 -8.81 -0.77 -3.44
CA TYR A 27 -7.87 -0.36 -2.40
C TYR A 27 -8.52 0.64 -1.44
N GLU A 28 -8.49 0.35 -0.15
CA GLU A 28 -9.16 1.14 0.88
C GLU A 28 -8.35 2.37 1.37
N GLY A 29 -7.18 2.57 0.76
CA GLY A 29 -6.27 3.68 1.06
C GLY A 29 -5.18 3.36 2.07
N GLU A 30 -4.35 4.35 2.34
CA GLU A 30 -3.19 4.23 3.20
C GLU A 30 -3.56 4.25 4.69
N SER A 31 -2.86 3.44 5.49
CA SER A 31 -2.95 3.51 6.95
C SER A 31 -2.04 4.58 7.54
N TYR A 32 -1.01 5.02 6.80
CA TYR A 32 0.01 5.95 7.31
C TYR A 32 -0.58 7.27 7.80
N SER A 33 -1.46 7.90 7.00
CA SER A 33 -2.15 9.13 7.39
C SER A 33 -3.16 8.94 8.53
N LYS A 34 -3.51 7.69 8.85
CA LYS A 34 -4.42 7.30 9.92
C LYS A 34 -3.70 6.83 11.19
N GLY A 35 -2.38 7.03 11.27
CA GLY A 35 -1.57 6.62 12.43
C GLY A 35 -1.04 5.18 12.39
N GLY A 36 -1.08 4.53 11.22
CA GLY A 36 -0.60 3.16 11.04
C GLY A 36 -1.57 2.09 11.55
N TYR A 37 -1.06 0.87 11.72
CA TYR A 37 -1.85 -0.29 12.15
C TYR A 37 -1.68 -0.66 13.63
N ILE A 38 -0.62 -0.19 14.29
CA ILE A 38 -0.29 -0.57 15.67
C ILE A 38 -1.48 -0.30 16.60
N ALA A 39 -2.00 0.92 16.62
CA ALA A 39 -3.12 1.30 17.50
C ALA A 39 -4.51 0.85 17.01
N ARG A 40 -4.59 -0.15 16.12
CA ARG A 40 -5.86 -0.64 15.52
C ARG A 40 -6.22 -2.08 15.93
N GLY A 41 -5.74 -2.54 17.08
CA GLY A 41 -5.98 -3.89 17.59
C GLY A 41 -5.03 -4.94 17.02
N PHE A 42 -3.83 -4.51 16.63
CA PHE A 42 -2.71 -5.37 16.26
C PHE A 42 -1.50 -5.16 17.20
N ASP A 43 -1.67 -4.32 18.22
CA ASP A 43 -0.69 -4.00 19.26
C ASP A 43 -0.50 -5.13 20.28
N ASP A 44 -1.35 -6.14 20.25
CA ASP A 44 -1.31 -7.34 21.10
C ASP A 44 -0.54 -8.52 20.47
N ILE A 45 -0.01 -8.33 19.26
CA ILE A 45 0.72 -9.37 18.53
C ILE A 45 2.23 -9.20 18.75
N GLU A 46 2.84 -10.16 19.44
CA GLU A 46 4.27 -10.11 19.86
C GLU A 46 5.30 -10.01 18.72
N TRP A 47 4.95 -10.36 17.48
CA TRP A 47 5.90 -10.46 16.36
C TRP A 47 5.87 -9.27 15.39
N LEU A 48 5.02 -8.27 15.65
CA LEU A 48 4.91 -7.03 14.87
C LEU A 48 5.95 -5.99 15.32
#